data_AF-A0A161S1Z2-F1
#
_entry.id   AF-A0A161S1Z2-F1
#
_cell.length_a   1.000
_cell.length_b   1.000
_cell.length_c   1.000
_cell.angle_alpha   90.00
_cell.angle_beta   90.00
_cell.angle_gamma   90.00
#
_symmetry.space_group_name_H-M   'P 1'
#
loop_
_entity.id
_entity.type
_entity.pdbx_description
1 polymer ?
#
loop_
_entity_poly.entity_id
_entity_poly.type
_entity_poly.pdbx_seq_one_letter_code
_entity_poly.pdbx_strand_id
1 'polypeptide(L)'
;MLENSEDALKRELAEELAVPIEINRLIWSVENFFTLSERKFHEISFYYEVELHELPANGAEEYILEEEGRTYFFKWVPVEELDTYNLQPAFIKEKVKDVSVHTAHIVLQK
;
A
#
# COMPACT_ATOMS: atom_id res chain seq x y z
N MET A 1 8.76 -10.42 19.82
CA MET A 1 7.35 -10.01 19.95
C MET A 1 6.65 -10.39 18.66
N LEU A 2 5.38 -10.77 18.72
CA LEU A 2 4.54 -10.94 17.54
C LEU A 2 3.79 -9.61 17.35
N GLU A 3 3.83 -9.06 16.14
CA GLU A 3 3.07 -7.87 15.74
C GLU A 3 1.95 -8.33 14.80
N ASN A 4 0.75 -7.78 14.96
CA ASN A 4 -0.34 -8.03 14.00
C ASN A 4 -0.25 -7.01 12.84
N SER A 5 -0.86 -7.32 11.70
CA SER A 5 -0.75 -6.49 10.50
C SER A 5 -1.36 -5.08 10.66
N GLU A 6 -2.31 -4.90 11.57
CA GLU A 6 -2.92 -3.60 11.84
C GLU A 6 -1.97 -2.68 12.62
N ASP A 7 -1.31 -3.20 13.65
CA ASP A 7 -0.30 -2.49 14.43
C ASP A 7 0.92 -2.18 13.57
N ALA A 8 1.34 -3.13 12.73
CA ALA A 8 2.40 -2.91 11.74
C ALA A 8 2.05 -1.76 10.80
N LEU A 9 0.84 -1.77 10.19
CA LEU A 9 0.41 -0.71 9.27
C LEU A 9 0.42 0.68 9.92
N LYS A 10 -0.06 0.78 11.17
CA LYS A 10 -0.04 2.03 11.94
C LYS A 10 1.37 2.52 12.20
N ARG A 11 2.28 1.62 12.57
CA ARG A 11 3.69 1.95 12.82
C ARG A 11 4.38 2.41 11.54
N GLU A 12 4.28 1.64 10.45
CA GLU A 12 4.92 1.96 9.17
C GLU A 12 4.45 3.31 8.61
N LEU A 13 3.13 3.60 8.61
CA LEU A 13 2.63 4.90 8.13
C LEU A 13 3.02 6.07 9.03
N ALA A 14 3.17 5.84 10.34
CA ALA A 14 3.70 6.85 11.26
C ALA A 14 5.21 7.07 11.06
N GLU A 15 5.98 6.03 10.76
CA GLU A 15 7.42 6.10 10.48
C GLU A 15 7.69 6.77 9.12
N GLU A 16 7.03 6.30 8.05
CA GLU A 16 7.27 6.77 6.69
C GLU A 16 6.59 8.11 6.37
N LEU A 17 5.38 8.36 6.89
CA LEU A 17 4.59 9.54 6.49
C LEU A 17 4.33 10.53 7.63
N ALA A 18 4.68 10.18 8.87
CA ALA A 18 4.33 10.94 10.07
C ALA A 18 2.81 11.18 10.22
N VAL A 19 1.99 10.27 9.71
CA VAL A 19 0.53 10.38 9.73
C VAL A 19 -0.09 9.30 10.62
N PRO A 20 -0.83 9.67 11.69
CA PRO A 20 -1.65 8.72 12.41
C PRO A 20 -2.88 8.34 11.57
N ILE A 21 -3.26 7.06 11.63
CA ILE A 21 -4.38 6.52 10.85
C ILE A 21 -5.39 5.78 11.71
N GLU A 22 -6.63 5.76 11.24
CA GLU A 22 -7.65 4.81 11.67
C GLU A 22 -7.82 3.72 10.62
N ILE A 23 -7.87 2.46 11.06
CA ILE A 23 -8.07 1.32 10.17
C ILE A 23 -9.56 1.02 10.12
N ASN A 24 -10.13 1.09 8.92
CA ASN A 24 -11.55 0.81 8.72
C ASN A 24 -11.80 -0.69 8.60
N ARG A 25 -11.15 -1.34 7.62
CA ARG A 25 -11.30 -2.79 7.38
C ARG A 25 -10.21 -3.35 6.50
N LEU A 26 -10.01 -4.66 6.58
CA LEU A 26 -9.22 -5.43 5.63
C LEU A 26 -9.98 -5.57 4.29
N ILE A 27 -9.39 -5.09 3.21
CA ILE A 27 -9.94 -5.20 1.86
C ILE A 27 -9.47 -6.50 1.18
N TRP A 28 -8.16 -6.75 1.18
CA TRP A 28 -7.58 -7.91 0.51
C TRP A 28 -6.53 -8.60 1.37
N SER A 29 -6.54 -9.93 1.35
CA SER A 29 -5.39 -10.75 1.69
C SER A 29 -4.85 -11.34 0.38
N VAL A 30 -3.56 -11.14 0.12
CA VAL A 30 -2.96 -11.43 -1.19
C VAL A 30 -1.75 -12.34 -1.02
N GLU A 31 -1.78 -13.48 -1.70
CA GLU A 31 -0.59 -14.29 -1.96
C GLU A 31 0.01 -13.89 -3.31
N ASN A 32 1.25 -13.39 -3.31
CA ASN A 32 1.92 -12.89 -4.50
C ASN A 32 3.21 -13.65 -4.76
N PHE A 33 3.24 -14.39 -5.87
CA PHE A 33 4.40 -15.17 -6.33
C PHE A 33 5.09 -14.47 -7.49
N PHE A 34 6.34 -14.04 -7.30
CA PHE A 34 7.11 -13.35 -8.34
C PHE A 34 8.61 -13.62 -8.27
N THR A 35 9.32 -13.30 -9.36
CA THR A 35 10.78 -13.37 -9.42
C THR A 35 11.35 -11.96 -9.54
N LEU A 36 12.26 -11.58 -8.65
CA LEU A 36 13.01 -10.33 -8.69
C LEU A 36 14.49 -10.62 -8.53
N SER A 37 15.32 -10.11 -9.45
CA SER A 37 16.78 -10.33 -9.46
C SER A 37 17.16 -11.81 -9.29
N GLU A 38 16.56 -12.67 -10.14
CA GLU A 38 16.74 -14.13 -10.16
C GLU A 38 16.28 -14.89 -8.91
N ARG A 39 15.70 -14.19 -7.91
CA ARG A 39 15.18 -14.79 -6.69
C ARG A 39 13.66 -14.91 -6.75
N LYS A 40 13.14 -16.05 -6.31
CA LYS A 40 11.70 -16.28 -6.16
C LYS A 40 11.23 -15.76 -4.82
N PHE A 41 10.14 -15.00 -4.83
CA PHE A 41 9.46 -14.47 -3.67
C PHE A 41 8.06 -15.09 -3.57
N HIS A 42 7.68 -15.37 -2.33
CA HIS A 42 6.32 -15.64 -1.94
C HIS A 42 5.97 -14.62 -0.86
N GLU A 43 5.15 -13.65 -1.24
CA GLU A 43 4.74 -12.55 -0.36
C GLU A 43 3.29 -12.77 0.06
N ILE A 44 3.01 -12.55 1.35
CA ILE A 44 1.65 -12.51 1.90
C ILE A 44 1.41 -11.08 2.36
N SER A 45 0.50 -10.39 1.67
CA SER A 45 0.22 -8.97 1.86
C SER A 45 -1.22 -8.73 2.31
N PHE A 46 -1.41 -7.78 3.22
CA PHE A 46 -2.71 -7.36 3.74
C PHE A 46 -2.96 -5.90 3.34
N TYR A 47 -4.06 -5.66 2.62
CA TYR A 47 -4.43 -4.33 2.13
C TYR A 47 -5.64 -3.83 2.90
N TYR A 48 -5.49 -2.68 3.53
CA TYR A 48 -6.50 -2.09 4.39
C TYR A 48 -7.07 -0.82 3.80
N GLU A 49 -8.35 -0.60 4.08
CA GLU A 49 -8.97 0.72 3.98
C GLU A 49 -8.62 1.50 5.24
N VAL A 50 -8.07 2.70 5.08
CA VAL A 50 -7.65 3.55 6.20
C VAL A 50 -8.21 4.96 6.05
N GLU A 51 -8.46 5.61 7.18
CA GLU A 51 -8.78 7.02 7.25
C GLU A 51 -7.56 7.80 7.74
N LEU A 52 -7.22 8.87 7.02
CA LEU A 52 -6.17 9.79 7.41
C LEU A 52 -6.81 10.98 8.12
N HIS A 53 -6.40 11.25 9.35
CA HIS A 53 -6.87 12.45 10.07
C HIS A 53 -6.20 13.71 9.56
N GLU A 54 -4.97 13.57 9.07
CA GLU A 54 -4.17 14.64 8.48
C GLU A 54 -3.53 14.11 7.20
N LEU A 55 -3.47 14.94 6.16
CA LEU A 55 -2.78 14.56 4.93
C LEU A 55 -1.26 14.71 5.14
N PRO A 56 -0.46 13.74 4.65
CA PRO A 56 0.98 13.86 4.66
C PRO A 56 1.42 15.09 3.87
N ALA A 57 2.56 15.67 4.27
CA ALA A 57 3.12 16.88 3.69
C ALA A 57 2.12 18.06 3.57
N ASN A 58 1.21 18.19 4.54
CA ASN A 58 0.15 19.21 4.57
C ASN A 58 -0.75 19.20 3.31
N GLY A 59 -0.95 18.02 2.71
CA GLY A 59 -1.78 17.87 1.52
C GLY A 59 -1.10 18.33 0.22
N ALA A 60 0.22 18.43 0.19
CA ALA A 60 0.95 18.61 -1.07
C ALA A 60 0.66 17.45 -2.03
N GLU A 61 0.47 17.75 -3.31
CA GLU A 61 0.21 16.74 -4.34
C GLU A 61 1.40 15.78 -4.53
N GLU A 62 2.62 16.27 -4.33
CA GLU A 62 3.86 15.52 -4.38
C GLU A 62 4.86 16.03 -3.35
N TYR A 63 5.68 15.14 -2.80
CA TYR A 63 6.77 15.49 -1.90
C TYR A 63 7.89 14.43 -1.90
N ILE A 64 9.06 14.83 -1.42
CA ILE A 64 10.25 13.97 -1.32
C ILE A 64 10.57 13.75 0.15
N LEU A 65 10.86 12.50 0.52
CA LEU A 65 11.36 12.12 1.83
C LEU A 65 12.74 11.50 1.70
N GLU A 66 13.69 11.95 2.51
CA GLU A 66 15.02 11.33 2.62
C GLU A 66 15.12 10.56 3.94
N GLU A 67 15.34 9.25 3.86
CA GLU A 67 15.43 8.37 5.03
C GLU A 67 16.47 7.27 4.80
N GLU A 68 17.34 7.04 5.78
CA GLU A 68 18.43 6.05 5.73
C GLU A 68 19.29 6.08 4.45
N GLY A 69 19.49 7.28 3.89
CA GLY A 69 20.25 7.47 2.64
C GLY A 69 19.49 7.07 1.37
N ARG A 70 18.17 6.85 1.47
CA ARG A 70 17.25 6.64 0.35
C ARG A 70 16.39 7.88 0.14
N THR A 71 16.03 8.13 -1.11
CA THR A 71 15.11 9.20 -1.49
C THR A 71 13.81 8.57 -1.98
N TYR A 72 12.72 8.88 -1.29
CA TYR A 72 11.37 8.43 -1.63
C TYR A 72 10.59 9.59 -2.24
N PHE A 73 9.86 9.28 -3.31
CA PHE A 73 8.98 10.22 -4.00
C PHE A 73 7.54 9.80 -3.75
N PHE A 74 6.78 10.66 -3.06
CA PHE A 74 5.38 10.45 -2.77
C PHE A 74 4.52 11.34 -3.65
N LYS A 75 3.41 10.79 -4.13
CA LYS A 75 2.45 11.50 -4.99
C LYS A 75 1.04 10.99 -4.76
N TRP A 76 0.09 11.92 -4.63
CA TRP A 76 -1.34 11.63 -4.72
C TRP A 76 -1.71 11.43 -6.19
N VAL A 77 -2.29 10.27 -6.51
CA VAL A 77 -2.67 9.90 -7.88
C VAL A 77 -4.17 9.60 -7.92
N PRO A 78 -4.95 10.25 -8.80
CA PRO A 78 -6.34 9.89 -9.03
C PRO A 78 -6.47 8.42 -9.45
N VAL A 79 -7.49 7.72 -8.94
CA VAL A 79 -7.70 6.28 -9.20
C VAL A 79 -7.82 5.98 -10.70
N GLU A 80 -8.40 6.91 -11.45
CA GLU A 80 -8.60 6.83 -12.89
C GLU A 80 -7.28 6.89 -13.69
N GLU A 81 -6.22 7.46 -13.09
CA GLU A 81 -4.91 7.63 -13.72
C GLU A 81 -3.91 6.51 -13.43
N LEU A 82 -4.25 5.57 -12.54
CA LEU A 82 -3.33 4.50 -12.09
C LEU A 82 -2.79 3.63 -13.24
N ASP A 83 -3.51 3.55 -14.36
CA ASP A 83 -3.07 2.82 -15.55
C ASP A 83 -1.84 3.43 -16.22
N THR A 84 -1.58 4.73 -16.00
CA THR A 84 -0.41 5.44 -16.54
C THR A 84 0.88 5.20 -15.74
N TYR A 85 0.77 4.64 -14.53
CA TYR A 85 1.90 4.37 -13.64
C TYR A 85 2.29 2.90 -13.66
N ASN A 86 3.56 2.56 -13.40
CA ASN A 86 3.96 1.18 -13.16
C ASN A 86 3.64 0.73 -11.72
N LEU A 87 2.37 0.80 -11.32
CA LEU A 87 1.92 0.35 -10.00
C LEU A 87 1.99 -1.18 -9.90
N GLN A 88 2.65 -1.65 -8.85
CA GLN A 88 2.76 -3.07 -8.52
C GLN A 88 2.16 -3.32 -7.12
N PRO A 89 1.53 -4.48 -6.90
CA PRO A 89 1.17 -5.46 -7.91
C PRO A 89 0.06 -4.96 -8.84
N ALA A 90 0.10 -5.36 -10.11
CA ALA A 90 -0.74 -4.76 -11.17
C ALA A 90 -2.27 -4.88 -10.93
N PHE A 91 -2.73 -5.87 -10.16
CA PHE A 91 -4.16 -6.06 -9.88
C PHE A 91 -4.81 -4.87 -9.17
N ILE A 92 -4.02 -4.09 -8.41
CA ILE A 92 -4.52 -2.95 -7.63
C ILE A 92 -5.20 -1.94 -8.56
N LYS A 93 -4.61 -1.67 -9.73
CA LYS A 93 -5.10 -0.70 -10.71
C LYS A 93 -6.56 -0.95 -11.11
N GLU A 94 -6.93 -2.22 -11.25
CA GLU A 94 -8.29 -2.60 -11.61
C GLU A 94 -9.19 -2.73 -10.38
N LYS A 95 -8.71 -3.40 -9.32
CA LYS A 95 -9.53 -3.73 -8.15
C LYS A 95 -9.87 -2.54 -7.27
N VAL A 96 -9.05 -1.49 -7.25
CA VAL A 96 -9.32 -0.30 -6.44
C VAL A 96 -10.45 0.57 -7.00
N LYS A 97 -10.78 0.42 -8.29
CA LYS A 97 -11.86 1.17 -8.96
C LYS A 97 -13.26 0.75 -8.48
N ASP A 98 -13.40 -0.49 -8.02
CA ASP A 98 -14.64 -1.06 -7.47
C ASP A 98 -14.32 -1.98 -6.30
N VAL A 99 -14.15 -1.38 -5.13
CA VAL A 99 -13.78 -2.11 -3.91
C VAL A 99 -15.00 -2.80 -3.32
N SER A 100 -14.97 -4.13 -3.35
CA SER A 100 -15.97 -4.99 -2.68
C SER A 100 -16.16 -4.64 -1.21
N VAL A 101 -17.40 -4.72 -0.73
CA VAL A 101 -17.76 -4.60 0.70
C VAL A 101 -17.25 -5.77 1.53
N HIS A 102 -16.97 -6.92 0.90
CA HIS A 102 -16.41 -8.09 1.54
C HIS A 102 -14.90 -8.18 1.28
N THR A 103 -14.16 -8.61 2.29
CA THR A 103 -12.74 -8.96 2.16
C THR A 103 -12.58 -10.08 1.13
N ALA A 104 -11.60 -9.93 0.23
CA ALA A 104 -11.29 -10.96 -0.75
C ALA A 104 -9.90 -11.57 -0.52
N HIS A 105 -9.77 -12.86 -0.81
CA HIS A 105 -8.49 -13.53 -0.94
C HIS A 105 -8.08 -13.56 -2.42
N ILE A 106 -6.85 -13.11 -2.72
CA ILE A 106 -6.33 -13.00 -4.09
C ILE A 106 -5.02 -13.78 -4.16
N VAL A 107 -4.90 -14.65 -5.17
CA VAL A 107 -3.68 -15.38 -5.44
C VAL A 107 -3.14 -14.94 -6.80
N LEU A 108 -1.96 -14.33 -6.79
CA LEU A 108 -1.26 -13.87 -7.99
C LEU A 108 -0.14 -14.86 -8.31
N GLN A 109 -0.33 -15.66 -9.35
CA GLN A 109 0.68 -16.58 -9.85
C GLN A 109 1.17 -16.09 -11.22
N LYS A 110 2.48 -16.13 -11.42
CA LYS A 110 3.13 -16.05 -12.73
C LYS A 110 3.49 -17.43 -13.24
#